data_AF-A0A956ZA70-F1
#
_entry.id   AF-A0A956ZA70-F1
#
_cell.length_a   1.000
_cell.length_b   1.000
_cell.length_c   1.000
_cell.angle_alpha   90.00
_cell.angle_beta   90.00
_cell.angle_gamma   90.00
#
_symmetry.space_group_name_H-M   'P 1'
#
loop_
_entity.id
_entity.type
_entity.pdbx_description
1 polymer ?
#
loop_
_entity_poly.entity_id
_entity_poly.type
_entity_poly.pdbx_seq_one_letter_code
_entity_poly.pdbx_strand_id
1 'polypeptide(L)'
;MKAIYKWIGIILLIVGFALFTKFLLNVSVAISGVIILAWSGFMPRKTKQGALANEELLGFREFIDKAEKNRIEALAKDDPTLFDRVLPFALVFGLEEKWADAFKDIYREPPGWYSSPGYSNSFTPRIFAADIGRSLGVMNSTFA
;
A
#
# COMPACT_ATOMS: atom_id res chain seq x y z
N MET A 1 61.38 7.48 40.39
CA MET A 1 61.10 6.39 39.42
C MET A 1 59.93 5.48 39.80
N LYS A 2 59.72 5.06 41.06
CA LYS A 2 58.62 4.15 41.45
C LYS A 2 57.19 4.72 41.33
N ALA A 3 57.02 6.04 41.41
CA ALA A 3 55.71 6.69 41.28
C ALA A 3 55.13 6.61 39.86
N ILE A 4 55.98 6.64 38.83
CA ILE A 4 55.59 6.56 37.42
C ILE A 4 54.97 5.21 37.06
N TYR A 5 55.52 4.11 37.57
CA TYR A 5 54.97 2.76 37.33
C TYR A 5 53.59 2.55 37.98
N LYS A 6 53.32 3.21 39.11
CA LYS A 6 51.99 3.18 39.74
C LYS A 6 50.93 3.89 38.89
N TRP A 7 51.26 5.05 38.33
CA TRP A 7 50.37 5.78 37.42
C TRP A 7 50.16 5.04 36.09
N ILE A 8 51.22 4.44 35.53
CA ILE A 8 51.11 3.58 34.33
C ILE A 8 50.17 2.39 34.58
N GLY A 9 50.25 1.78 35.76
CA GLY A 9 49.40 0.65 36.14
C GLY A 9 47.94 1.04 36.29
N ILE A 10 47.66 2.22 36.87
CA ILE A 10 46.30 2.76 37.00
C ILE A 10 45.71 3.07 35.63
N ILE A 11 46.50 3.68 34.73
CA ILE A 11 46.06 3.97 33.36
C ILE A 11 45.78 2.67 32.59
N LEU A 12 46.65 1.66 32.70
CA LEU A 12 46.43 0.34 32.08
C LEU A 12 45.19 -0.37 32.63
N LEU A 13 44.91 -0.25 33.92
CA LEU A 13 43.68 -0.81 34.52
C LEU A 13 42.43 -0.08 34.05
N ILE A 14 42.46 1.26 33.95
CA ILE A 14 41.33 2.06 33.45
C ILE A 14 41.07 1.77 31.97
N VAL A 15 42.13 1.72 31.15
CA VAL A 15 42.03 1.41 29.71
C VAL A 15 41.57 -0.04 29.51
N GLY A 16 42.12 -0.99 30.27
CA GLY A 16 41.69 -2.39 30.25
C GLY A 16 40.22 -2.55 30.64
N PHE A 17 39.77 -1.86 31.68
CA PHE A 17 38.37 -1.86 32.11
C PHE A 17 37.43 -1.22 31.06
N ALA A 18 37.84 -0.11 30.44
CA ALA A 18 37.07 0.55 29.39
C ALA A 18 36.96 -0.29 28.10
N LEU A 19 38.00 -1.05 27.75
CA LEU A 19 37.96 -2.00 26.62
C LEU A 19 37.10 -3.22 26.96
N PHE A 20 37.17 -3.70 28.21
CA PHE A 20 36.36 -4.82 28.69
C PHE A 20 34.86 -4.47 28.71
N THR A 21 34.47 -3.28 29.15
CA THR A 21 33.07 -2.83 29.13
C THR A 21 32.55 -2.66 27.70
N LYS A 22 33.36 -2.14 26.77
CA LYS A 22 33.01 -2.09 25.34
C LYS A 22 32.85 -3.47 24.72
N PHE A 23 33.71 -4.42 25.07
CA PHE A 23 33.60 -5.82 24.64
C PHE A 23 32.31 -6.45 25.16
N LEU A 24 32.01 -6.29 26.45
CA LEU A 24 30.75 -6.75 27.05
C LEU A 24 29.52 -6.12 26.41
N LEU A 25 29.56 -4.82 26.09
CA LEU A 25 28.46 -4.11 25.42
C LEU A 25 28.23 -4.66 24.01
N ASN A 26 29.30 -4.87 23.23
CA ASN A 26 29.21 -5.46 21.89
C ASN A 26 28.65 -6.89 21.93
N VAL A 27 29.09 -7.70 22.89
CA VAL A 27 28.58 -9.07 23.09
C VAL A 27 27.10 -9.03 23.49
N SER A 28 26.69 -8.12 24.36
CA SER A 28 25.30 -7.96 24.77
C SER A 28 24.39 -7.55 23.60
N VAL A 29 24.85 -6.64 22.73
CA VAL A 29 24.11 -6.21 21.53
C VAL A 29 24.06 -7.34 20.49
N ALA A 30 25.13 -8.11 20.33
CA ALA A 30 25.14 -9.27 19.45
C ALA A 30 24.15 -10.34 19.93
N ILE A 31 24.12 -10.64 21.22
CA ILE A 31 23.19 -11.61 21.81
C ILE A 31 21.74 -11.13 21.66
N SER A 32 21.44 -9.86 21.95
CA SER A 32 20.08 -9.33 21.77
C SER A 32 19.64 -9.35 20.30
N GLY A 33 20.56 -9.06 19.37
CA GLY A 33 20.31 -9.19 17.93
C GLY A 33 20.02 -10.64 17.51
N VAL A 34 20.79 -11.61 18.00
CA VAL A 34 20.57 -13.05 17.72
C VAL A 34 19.22 -13.52 18.27
N ILE A 35 18.84 -13.07 19.47
CA ILE A 35 17.52 -13.31 20.06
C ILE A 35 16.43 -12.75 19.14
N ILE A 36 16.49 -11.48 18.76
CA ILE A 36 15.49 -10.86 17.88
C ILE A 36 15.40 -11.61 16.54
N LEU A 37 16.52 -11.99 15.94
CA LEU A 37 16.55 -12.75 14.68
C LEU A 37 15.96 -14.16 14.83
N ALA A 38 16.25 -14.86 15.93
CA ALA A 38 15.68 -16.18 16.22
C ALA A 38 14.15 -16.14 16.34
N TRP A 39 13.60 -15.06 16.91
CA TRP A 39 12.15 -14.85 17.02
C TRP A 39 11.51 -14.10 15.85
N SER A 40 12.31 -13.50 14.96
CA SER A 40 11.81 -12.70 13.82
C SER A 40 10.96 -13.53 12.86
N GLY A 41 11.31 -14.80 12.64
CA GLY A 41 10.53 -15.71 11.78
C GLY A 41 9.15 -16.07 12.34
N PHE A 42 8.97 -15.97 13.67
CA PHE A 42 7.70 -16.26 14.35
C PHE A 42 6.80 -15.03 14.50
N MET A 43 7.28 -13.84 14.14
CA MET A 43 6.52 -12.60 14.26
C MET A 43 5.63 -12.40 13.02
N PRO A 44 4.29 -12.41 13.16
CA PRO A 44 3.41 -12.26 12.01
C PRO A 44 3.54 -10.84 11.42
N ARG A 45 3.95 -10.74 10.15
CA ARG A 45 4.05 -9.47 9.42
C ARG A 45 2.70 -8.78 9.19
N LYS A 46 1.58 -9.50 9.34
CA LYS A 46 0.21 -8.99 9.22
C LYS A 46 -0.65 -9.53 10.35
N THR A 47 -1.53 -8.71 10.91
CA THR A 47 -2.57 -9.17 11.84
C THR A 47 -3.54 -10.11 11.10
N LYS A 48 -4.20 -11.02 11.82
CA LYS A 48 -5.20 -11.92 11.20
C LYS A 48 -6.27 -11.15 10.43
N GLN A 49 -6.72 -10.02 10.98
CA GLN A 49 -7.69 -9.13 10.34
C GLN A 49 -7.14 -8.53 9.03
N GLY A 50 -5.87 -8.09 9.02
CA GLY A 50 -5.25 -7.55 7.81
C GLY A 50 -5.00 -8.59 6.72
N ALA A 51 -4.80 -9.86 7.10
CA ALA A 51 -4.71 -10.96 6.14
C ALA A 51 -6.07 -11.21 5.47
N LEU A 52 -7.14 -11.34 6.26
CA LEU A 52 -8.50 -11.56 5.74
C LEU A 52 -8.99 -10.41 4.85
N ALA A 53 -8.81 -9.16 5.28
CA ALA A 53 -9.18 -8.01 4.46
C ALA A 53 -8.42 -7.97 3.12
N ASN A 54 -7.15 -8.39 3.11
CA ASN A 54 -6.37 -8.46 1.89
C ASN A 54 -6.86 -9.59 0.95
N GLU A 55 -7.30 -10.73 1.51
CA GLU A 55 -7.92 -11.81 0.74
C GLU A 55 -9.25 -11.37 0.11
N GLU A 56 -10.09 -10.67 0.86
CA GLU A 56 -11.35 -10.10 0.36
C GLU A 56 -11.11 -9.08 -0.77
N LEU A 57 -10.15 -8.16 -0.59
CA LEU A 57 -9.78 -7.19 -1.63
C LEU A 57 -9.22 -7.87 -2.89
N LEU A 58 -8.44 -8.94 -2.72
CA LEU A 58 -7.90 -9.70 -3.85
C LEU A 58 -9.02 -10.41 -4.62
N GLY A 59 -9.96 -11.04 -3.91
CA GLY A 59 -11.13 -11.66 -4.53
C GLY A 59 -12.01 -10.63 -5.24
N PHE A 60 -12.17 -9.44 -4.67
CA PHE A 60 -12.91 -8.36 -5.31
C PHE A 60 -12.21 -7.82 -6.57
N ARG A 61 -10.89 -7.67 -6.54
CA ARG A 61 -10.10 -7.31 -7.73
C ARG A 61 -10.26 -8.37 -8.83
N GLU A 62 -10.18 -9.64 -8.46
CA GLU A 62 -10.34 -10.75 -9.40
C GLU A 62 -11.76 -10.80 -9.99
N PHE A 63 -12.77 -10.46 -9.18
CA PHE A 63 -14.13 -10.26 -9.67
C PHE A 63 -14.20 -9.15 -10.72
N ILE A 64 -13.65 -7.96 -10.46
CA ILE A 64 -13.65 -6.86 -11.46
C ILE A 64 -12.89 -7.26 -12.74
N ASP A 65 -11.78 -8.00 -12.59
CA ASP A 65 -10.92 -8.37 -13.70
C ASP A 65 -11.53 -9.47 -14.61
N LYS A 66 -12.25 -10.42 -14.01
CA LYS A 66 -12.78 -11.62 -14.68
C LYS A 66 -14.29 -11.61 -14.90
N ALA A 67 -15.04 -10.72 -14.25
CA ALA A 67 -16.49 -10.73 -14.34
C ALA A 67 -16.93 -10.53 -15.80
N GLU A 68 -17.73 -11.47 -16.28
CA GLU A 68 -18.32 -11.39 -17.61
C GLU A 68 -19.29 -10.22 -17.70
N LYS A 69 -19.34 -9.57 -18.86
CA LYS A 69 -20.25 -8.44 -19.12
C LYS A 69 -21.70 -8.75 -18.76
N ASN A 70 -22.19 -9.94 -19.10
CA ASN A 70 -23.55 -10.40 -18.78
C ASN A 70 -23.83 -10.40 -17.27
N ARG A 71 -22.83 -10.76 -16.44
CA ARG A 71 -22.98 -10.78 -14.98
C ARG A 71 -23.01 -9.37 -14.42
N ILE A 72 -22.15 -8.49 -14.93
CA ILE A 72 -22.13 -7.07 -14.56
C ILE A 72 -23.43 -6.38 -14.98
N GLU A 73 -23.94 -6.68 -16.17
CA GLU A 73 -25.22 -6.18 -16.69
C GLU A 73 -26.40 -6.56 -15.79
N ALA A 74 -26.44 -7.80 -15.31
CA ALA A 74 -27.47 -8.24 -14.36
C ALA A 74 -27.40 -7.44 -13.05
N LEU A 75 -26.20 -7.26 -12.49
CA LEU A 75 -26.01 -6.49 -11.26
C LEU A 75 -26.34 -5.01 -11.44
N ALA A 76 -26.04 -4.43 -12.60
CA ALA A 76 -26.33 -3.04 -12.92
C ALA A 76 -27.84 -2.78 -13.09
N LYS A 77 -28.62 -3.78 -13.49
CA LYS A 77 -30.09 -3.69 -13.54
C LYS A 77 -30.70 -3.62 -12.14
N ASP A 78 -30.15 -4.38 -11.21
CA ASP A 78 -30.60 -4.39 -9.82
C ASP A 78 -30.14 -3.12 -9.07
N ASP A 79 -28.96 -2.61 -9.40
CA ASP A 79 -28.37 -1.42 -8.80
C ASP A 79 -27.78 -0.45 -9.85
N PRO A 80 -28.53 0.59 -10.26
CA PRO A 80 -28.07 1.55 -11.26
C PRO A 80 -26.89 2.43 -10.78
N THR A 81 -26.63 2.48 -9.47
CA THR A 81 -25.51 3.26 -8.89
C THR A 81 -24.23 2.43 -8.71
N LEU A 82 -24.26 1.16 -9.13
CA LEU A 82 -23.14 0.23 -8.99
C LEU A 82 -21.88 0.73 -9.68
N PHE A 83 -22.03 1.35 -10.85
CA PHE A 83 -20.91 1.92 -11.60
C PHE A 83 -20.14 2.94 -10.75
N ASP A 84 -20.85 3.94 -10.22
CA ASP A 84 -20.26 5.04 -9.46
C ASP A 84 -19.66 4.58 -8.13
N ARG A 85 -20.24 3.57 -7.48
CA ARG A 85 -19.74 3.03 -6.22
C ARG A 85 -18.46 2.23 -6.38
N VAL A 86 -18.33 1.46 -7.47
CA VAL A 86 -17.20 0.55 -7.69
C VAL A 86 -16.05 1.23 -8.44
N LEU A 87 -16.33 2.27 -9.23
CA LEU A 87 -15.34 2.97 -10.03
C LEU A 87 -14.09 3.43 -9.24
N PRO A 88 -14.20 4.01 -8.03
CA PRO A 88 -13.02 4.39 -7.24
C PRO A 88 -12.12 3.20 -6.89
N PHE A 89 -12.71 2.03 -6.62
CA PHE A 89 -11.95 0.81 -6.34
C PHE A 89 -11.28 0.27 -7.60
N ALA A 90 -11.97 0.28 -8.74
CA ALA A 90 -11.39 -0.11 -10.03
C ALA A 90 -10.18 0.76 -10.39
N LEU A 91 -10.26 2.07 -10.14
CA LEU A 91 -9.14 3.01 -10.31
C LEU A 91 -7.94 2.66 -9.43
N VAL A 92 -8.15 2.33 -8.14
CA VAL A 92 -7.07 1.91 -7.23
C VAL A 92 -6.43 0.60 -7.70
N PHE A 93 -7.20 -0.31 -8.28
CA PHE A 93 -6.69 -1.56 -8.83
C PHE A 93 -6.08 -1.44 -10.24
N GLY A 94 -6.22 -0.31 -10.92
CA GLY A 94 -5.79 -0.12 -12.31
C GLY A 94 -6.63 -0.91 -13.31
N LEU A 95 -7.92 -1.12 -13.00
CA LEU A 95 -8.90 -1.87 -13.81
C LEU A 95 -10.05 -1.00 -14.32
N GLU A 96 -9.90 0.33 -14.27
CA GLU A 96 -10.92 1.31 -14.63
C GLU A 96 -11.38 1.19 -16.08
N GLU A 97 -10.48 0.90 -17.01
CA GLU A 97 -10.84 0.73 -18.43
C GLU A 97 -11.73 -0.50 -18.63
N LYS A 98 -11.37 -1.63 -18.01
CA LYS A 98 -12.17 -2.87 -18.09
C LYS A 98 -13.55 -2.68 -17.47
N TRP A 99 -13.60 -2.01 -16.32
CA TRP A 99 -14.85 -1.70 -15.64
C TRP A 99 -15.73 -0.77 -16.49
N ALA A 100 -15.17 0.30 -17.04
CA ALA A 100 -15.90 1.21 -17.93
C ALA A 100 -16.40 0.52 -19.21
N ASP A 101 -15.61 -0.38 -19.80
CA ASP A 101 -15.98 -1.15 -20.99
C ASP A 101 -17.09 -2.17 -20.74
N ALA A 102 -17.27 -2.62 -19.49
CA ALA A 102 -18.40 -3.45 -19.09
C ALA A 102 -19.70 -2.64 -18.97
N PHE A 103 -19.62 -1.35 -18.63
CA PHE A 103 -20.79 -0.47 -18.46
C PHE A 103 -21.12 0.40 -19.68
N LYS A 104 -20.32 0.34 -20.76
CA LYS A 104 -20.45 1.21 -21.93
C LYS A 104 -21.87 1.28 -22.52
N ASP A 105 -22.60 0.17 -22.50
CA ASP A 105 -23.93 0.05 -23.14
C ASP A 105 -25.08 0.34 -22.15
N ILE A 106 -24.78 0.32 -20.85
CA ILE A 106 -25.73 0.43 -19.73
C ILE A 106 -25.75 1.86 -19.20
N TYR A 107 -24.58 2.44 -18.93
CA TYR A 107 -24.43 3.73 -18.27
C TYR A 107 -24.26 4.84 -19.33
N ARG A 108 -25.37 5.48 -19.68
CA ARG A 108 -25.45 6.47 -20.78
C ARG A 108 -25.66 7.91 -20.32
N GLU A 109 -26.04 8.11 -19.07
CA GLU A 109 -26.27 9.43 -18.51
C GLU A 109 -25.11 9.82 -17.57
N PRO A 110 -24.46 10.97 -17.79
CA PRO A 110 -23.44 11.45 -16.87
C PRO A 110 -24.05 11.83 -15.51
N PRO A 111 -23.30 11.71 -14.41
CA PRO A 111 -23.70 12.30 -13.13
C PRO A 111 -23.89 13.81 -13.27
N GLY A 112 -24.88 14.40 -12.59
CA GLY A 112 -25.17 15.84 -12.69
C GLY A 112 -24.05 16.78 -12.20
N TRP A 113 -23.08 16.26 -11.44
CA TRP A 113 -21.89 17.00 -11.03
C TRP A 113 -20.74 16.91 -12.05
N TYR A 114 -20.80 15.96 -12.99
CA TYR A 114 -19.78 15.76 -14.01
C TYR A 114 -20.10 16.62 -15.23
N SER A 115 -19.21 17.57 -15.53
CA SER A 115 -19.28 18.38 -16.73
C SER A 115 -17.91 18.37 -17.40
N SER A 116 -17.88 17.91 -18.65
CA SER A 116 -16.66 17.90 -19.45
C SER A 116 -16.74 18.98 -20.53
N PRO A 117 -15.85 20.01 -20.50
CA PRO A 117 -15.87 21.11 -21.47
C PRO A 117 -15.73 20.68 -22.93
N GLY A 118 -15.18 19.47 -23.19
CA GLY A 118 -14.91 18.96 -24.54
C GLY A 118 -15.87 17.89 -25.07
N TYR A 119 -16.77 17.35 -24.23
CA TYR A 119 -17.57 16.16 -24.55
C TYR A 119 -19.07 16.33 -24.29
N SER A 120 -19.59 17.56 -24.36
CA SER A 120 -20.99 17.90 -24.00
C SER A 120 -22.07 17.09 -24.71
N ASN A 121 -21.77 16.46 -25.86
CA ASN A 121 -22.71 15.64 -26.63
C ASN A 121 -22.33 14.15 -26.76
N SER A 122 -21.27 13.66 -26.11
CA SER A 122 -20.81 12.27 -26.29
C SER A 122 -20.22 11.69 -25.00
N PHE A 123 -21.05 11.61 -23.97
CA PHE A 123 -20.68 10.93 -22.74
C PHE A 123 -20.48 9.42 -22.98
N THR A 124 -19.38 8.87 -22.45
CA THR A 124 -19.21 7.43 -22.29
C THR A 124 -18.55 7.15 -20.94
N PRO A 125 -18.84 5.99 -20.31
CA PRO A 125 -18.20 5.58 -19.05
C PRO A 125 -16.67 5.55 -19.14
N ARG A 126 -16.13 5.22 -20.32
CA ARG A 126 -14.69 5.13 -20.59
C ARG A 126 -14.01 6.49 -20.54
N ILE A 127 -14.61 7.50 -21.15
CA ILE A 127 -14.09 8.88 -21.12
C ILE A 127 -14.13 9.41 -19.69
N PHE A 128 -15.24 9.16 -18.97
CA PHE A 128 -15.38 9.56 -17.58
C PHE A 128 -14.31 8.95 -16.67
N ALA A 129 -14.13 7.62 -16.74
CA ALA A 129 -13.10 6.92 -15.99
C ALA A 129 -11.68 7.45 -16.31
N ALA A 130 -11.40 7.71 -17.59
CA ALA A 130 -10.12 8.24 -18.04
C ALA A 130 -9.88 9.70 -17.63
N ASP A 131 -10.92 10.55 -17.58
CA ASP A 131 -10.82 11.93 -17.08
C ASP A 131 -10.48 11.94 -15.58
N ILE A 132 -11.16 11.10 -14.79
CA ILE A 132 -10.87 10.97 -13.35
C ILE A 132 -9.47 10.43 -13.11
N GLY A 133 -9.10 9.35 -13.81
CA GLY A 133 -7.76 8.75 -13.69
C GLY A 133 -6.65 9.74 -14.04
N ARG A 134 -6.81 10.53 -15.11
CA ARG A 134 -5.87 11.60 -15.47
C ARG A 134 -5.80 12.70 -14.42
N SER A 135 -6.94 13.15 -13.89
CA SER A 135 -6.99 14.16 -12.84
C SER A 135 -6.23 13.71 -11.58
N LEU A 136 -6.45 12.46 -11.15
CA LEU A 136 -5.73 11.85 -10.03
C LEU A 136 -4.22 11.76 -10.31
N GLY A 137 -3.83 11.39 -11.53
CA GLY A 137 -2.44 11.36 -11.96
C GLY A 137 -1.77 12.75 -11.91
N VAL A 138 -2.45 13.78 -12.40
CA VAL A 138 -1.96 15.18 -12.37
C VAL A 138 -1.84 15.68 -10.92
N MET A 139 -2.83 15.40 -10.07
CA MET A 139 -2.75 15.74 -8.65
C MET A 139 -1.54 15.08 -7.99
N ASN A 140 -1.32 13.78 -8.22
CA ASN A 140 -0.15 13.08 -7.69
C ASN A 140 1.16 13.72 -8.14
N SER A 141 1.28 14.13 -9.41
CA SER A 141 2.48 14.81 -9.93
C SER A 141 2.68 16.24 -9.43
N THR A 142 1.64 16.88 -8.88
CA THR A 142 1.70 18.25 -8.34
C THR A 142 2.02 18.25 -6.85
N PHE A 143 1.59 17.20 -6.13
CA PHE A 143 1.80 17.06 -4.68
C PHE A 143 3.04 16.23 -4.30
N ALA A 144 3.63 15.48 -5.23
CA ALA A 144 4.89 14.76 -5.05
C ALA A 144 6.10 15.66 -5.31
#